data_AF-A0A5K1EPB3-F1
#
_entry.id   AF-A0A5K1EPB3-F1
#
_cell.length_a   1.000
_cell.length_b   1.000
_cell.length_c   1.000
_cell.angle_alpha   90.00
_cell.angle_beta   90.00
_cell.angle_gamma   90.00
#
_symmetry.space_group_name_H-M   'P 1'
#
loop_
_entity.id
_entity.type
_entity.pdbx_description
1 polymer ?
#
loop_
_entity_poly.entity_id
_entity_poly.type
_entity_poly.pdbx_seq_one_letter_code
_entity_poly.pdbx_strand_id
1 'polypeptide(L)'
;AKLRQLEKEKGIVVRFVIGHSVTPGGVLDRAVDAEDTEHKDFLRLEHVEGYHELSAKTRIYFSTAAAIWDADFYVKVDDDVHVNL
;
A
#
# COMPACT_ATOMS: atom_id res chain seq x y z
N ALA A 1 10.70 11.83 -6.78
CA ALA A 1 9.82 10.70 -7.16
C ALA A 1 8.47 11.26 -7.62
N LYS A 2 7.96 10.77 -8.75
CA LYS A 2 6.74 11.28 -9.42
C LYS A 2 5.49 11.25 -8.52
N LEU A 3 5.38 10.27 -7.62
CA LEU A 3 4.28 10.15 -6.66
C LEU A 3 4.22 11.33 -5.68
N ARG A 4 5.37 11.77 -5.15
CA ARG A 4 5.42 12.94 -4.24
C ARG A 4 5.04 14.24 -4.93
N GLN A 5 5.19 14.33 -6.25
CA GLN A 5 4.74 15.48 -7.01
C GLN A 5 3.22 15.49 -7.14
N LEU A 6 2.61 14.33 -7.45
CA LEU A 6 1.15 14.16 -7.47
C LEU A 6 0.50 14.51 -6.12
N GLU A 7 1.11 14.10 -5.01
CA GLU A 7 0.64 14.46 -3.67
C GLU A 7 0.61 15.96 -3.44
N LYS A 8 1.68 16.66 -3.82
CA LYS A 8 1.82 18.10 -3.56
C LYS A 8 0.97 18.96 -4.50
N GLU A 9 0.89 18.56 -5.77
CA GLU A 9 0.26 19.37 -6.82
C GLU A 9 -1.22 19.07 -7.00
N LYS A 10 -1.63 17.81 -6.88
CA LYS A 10 -3.01 17.36 -7.11
C LYS A 10 -3.72 16.89 -5.83
N GLY A 11 -3.00 16.76 -4.71
CA GLY A 11 -3.56 16.18 -3.48
C GLY A 11 -3.80 14.66 -3.58
N ILE A 12 -3.24 13.99 -4.58
CA ILE A 12 -3.46 12.55 -4.82
C ILE A 12 -2.35 11.77 -4.15
N VAL A 13 -2.71 10.94 -3.16
CA VAL A 13 -1.80 10.02 -2.48
C VAL A 13 -1.89 8.64 -3.13
N VAL A 14 -0.77 8.13 -3.64
CA VAL A 14 -0.66 6.79 -4.20
C VAL A 14 0.27 5.96 -3.33
N ARG A 15 -0.19 4.79 -2.89
CA ARG A 15 0.59 3.87 -2.06
C ARG A 15 0.45 2.44 -2.55
N PHE A 16 1.52 1.68 -2.48
CA PHE A 16 1.51 0.24 -2.69
C PHE A 16 1.09 -0.46 -1.39
N VAL A 17 0.00 -1.21 -1.43
CA VAL A 17 -0.58 -1.84 -0.24
C VAL A 17 0.01 -3.23 -0.08
N ILE A 18 0.78 -3.42 1.00
CA ILE A 18 1.49 -4.68 1.25
C ILE A 18 1.34 -5.12 2.71
N GLY A 19 1.07 -6.40 2.94
CA GLY A 19 1.10 -7.03 4.25
C GLY A 19 2.48 -7.59 4.59
N HIS A 20 2.53 -8.41 5.63
CA HIS A 20 3.71 -9.16 6.06
C HIS A 20 3.79 -10.49 5.34
N SER A 21 5.01 -10.95 5.05
CA SER A 21 5.18 -12.32 4.57
C SER A 21 4.84 -13.35 5.67
N VAL A 22 4.49 -14.57 5.24
CA VAL A 22 4.16 -15.69 6.15
C VAL A 22 5.31 -16.04 7.10
N THR A 23 6.55 -15.68 6.73
CA THR A 23 7.76 -15.90 7.53
C THR A 23 8.36 -14.55 7.93
N PRO A 24 8.00 -14.01 9.11
CA PRO A 24 8.52 -12.74 9.59
C PRO A 24 10.05 -12.70 9.56
N GLY A 25 10.62 -11.65 8.97
CA GLY A 25 12.08 -11.45 8.89
C GLY A 25 12.80 -12.32 7.85
N GLY A 26 12.03 -12.99 6.98
CA GLY A 26 12.52 -13.72 5.82
C GLY A 26 13.14 -12.80 4.74
N VAL A 27 13.64 -13.42 3.66
CA VAL A 27 14.29 -12.69 2.57
C VAL A 27 13.35 -11.68 1.89
N LEU A 28 12.06 -12.02 1.78
CA LEU A 28 11.05 -11.14 1.19
C LEU A 28 10.79 -9.91 2.05
N ASP A 29 10.60 -10.05 3.37
CA ASP A 29 10.41 -8.90 4.27
C ASP A 29 11.60 -7.93 4.18
N ARG A 30 12.83 -8.45 4.12
CA ARG A 30 14.04 -7.63 4.01
C ARG A 30 14.13 -6.89 2.66
N ALA A 31 13.67 -7.52 1.59
CA ALA A 31 13.61 -6.87 0.28
C ALA A 31 12.60 -5.71 0.30
N VAL A 32 11.43 -5.91 0.92
CA VAL A 32 10.44 -4.85 1.09
C VAL A 32 10.96 -3.74 2.00
N ASP A 33 11.68 -4.06 3.09
CA ASP A 33 12.31 -3.05 3.95
C ASP A 33 13.33 -2.19 3.18
N ALA A 34 14.11 -2.82 2.30
CA ALA A 34 15.08 -2.12 1.46
C ALA A 34 14.39 -1.19 0.45
N GLU A 35 13.36 -1.68 -0.24
CA GLU A 35 12.57 -0.89 -1.20
C GLU A 35 11.82 0.27 -0.52
N ASP A 36 11.23 0.04 0.67
CA ASP A 36 10.56 1.08 1.45
C ASP A 36 11.52 2.19 1.87
N THR A 37 12.77 1.83 2.20
CA THR A 37 13.81 2.81 2.57
C THR A 37 14.12 3.77 1.42
N GLU A 38 14.09 3.25 0.18
CA GLU A 38 14.40 4.01 -1.02
C GLU A 38 13.20 4.85 -1.51
N HIS A 39 12.02 4.23 -1.64
CA HIS A 39 10.88 4.85 -2.32
C HIS A 39 9.87 5.50 -1.36
N LYS A 40 9.69 4.93 -0.16
CA LYS A 40 8.77 5.41 0.91
C LYS A 40 7.33 5.60 0.41
N ASP A 41 6.86 4.66 -0.40
CA ASP A 41 5.54 4.66 -1.02
C ASP A 41 4.73 3.39 -0.69
N PHE A 42 5.19 2.57 0.25
CA PHE A 42 4.38 1.48 0.79
C PHE A 42 3.40 1.95 1.86
N LEU A 43 2.24 1.31 1.88
CA LEU A 43 1.33 1.26 3.02
C LEU A 43 1.37 -0.16 3.59
N ARG A 44 2.09 -0.33 4.71
CA ARG A 44 2.15 -1.61 5.41
C ARG A 44 0.88 -1.87 6.21
N LEU A 45 0.21 -2.97 5.91
CA LEU A 45 -0.94 -3.45 6.66
C LEU A 45 -0.50 -4.47 7.71
N GLU A 46 -1.11 -4.42 8.88
CA GLU A 46 -0.99 -5.48 9.90
C GLU A 46 -1.82 -6.72 9.46
N HIS A 47 -1.35 -7.37 8.40
CA HIS A 47 -2.01 -8.48 7.73
C HIS A 47 -0.94 -9.44 7.19
N VAL A 48 -1.11 -10.75 7.38
CA VAL A 48 -0.21 -11.75 6.79
C VAL A 48 -0.71 -12.07 5.39
N GLU A 49 0.13 -11.86 4.36
CA GLU A 49 -0.20 -12.16 2.97
C GLU A 49 -0.41 -13.68 2.81
N GLY A 50 -1.66 -14.06 2.60
CA GLY A 50 -2.09 -15.45 2.41
C GLY A 50 -3.17 -15.56 1.35
N TYR A 51 -3.19 -16.69 0.62
CA TYR A 51 -4.06 -16.92 -0.53
C TYR A 51 -5.57 -16.85 -0.21
N HIS A 52 -5.97 -16.98 1.06
CA HIS A 52 -7.37 -17.10 1.48
C HIS A 52 -7.96 -15.88 2.20
N GLU A 53 -7.31 -14.71 2.16
CA GLU A 53 -7.71 -13.56 2.97
C GLU A 53 -7.96 -12.25 2.20
N LEU A 54 -8.29 -12.32 0.90
CA LEU A 54 -8.49 -11.14 0.05
C LEU A 54 -9.58 -10.16 0.56
N SER A 55 -10.64 -10.69 1.18
CA SER A 55 -11.69 -9.88 1.81
C SER A 55 -11.20 -9.20 3.09
N ALA A 56 -10.37 -9.89 3.90
CA ALA A 56 -9.75 -9.32 5.09
C ALA A 56 -8.75 -8.21 4.73
N LYS A 57 -7.90 -8.43 3.72
CA LYS A 57 -6.96 -7.42 3.20
C LYS A 57 -7.68 -6.15 2.76
N THR A 58 -8.80 -6.30 2.05
CA THR A 58 -9.60 -5.16 1.59
C THR A 58 -10.23 -4.40 2.77
N ARG A 59 -10.76 -5.10 3.78
CA ARG A 59 -11.31 -4.47 4.99
C ARG A 59 -10.23 -3.72 5.77
N ILE A 60 -9.08 -4.34 5.98
CA ILE A 60 -7.94 -3.73 6.69
C ILE A 60 -7.45 -2.51 5.92
N TYR A 61 -7.30 -2.60 4.60
CA TYR A 61 -6.94 -1.47 3.75
C TYR A 61 -7.85 -0.26 3.98
N PHE A 62 -9.17 -0.40 3.82
CA PHE A 62 -10.09 0.75 3.98
C PHE A 62 -10.10 1.29 5.41
N SER A 63 -10.03 0.42 6.41
CA SER A 63 -9.91 0.83 7.82
C SER A 63 -8.67 1.66 8.07
N THR A 64 -7.52 1.20 7.58
CA THR A 64 -6.23 1.88 7.77
C THR A 64 -6.17 3.17 6.96
N ALA A 65 -6.61 3.14 5.70
CA ALA A 65 -6.57 4.32 4.83
C ALA A 65 -7.46 5.45 5.37
N ALA A 66 -8.68 5.14 5.83
CA ALA A 66 -9.58 6.13 6.43
C ALA A 66 -9.10 6.68 7.78
N ALA A 67 -8.25 5.93 8.49
CA ALA A 67 -7.64 6.40 9.74
C ALA A 67 -6.43 7.32 9.52
N ILE A 68 -5.73 7.17 8.39
CA ILE A 68 -4.50 7.94 8.08
C ILE A 68 -4.83 9.20 7.28
N TRP A 69 -5.69 9.08 6.28
CA TRP A 69 -6.02 10.17 5.36
C TRP A 69 -7.49 10.49 5.46
N ASP A 70 -7.81 11.78 5.56
CA ASP A 70 -9.15 12.31 5.36
C ASP A 70 -9.28 12.69 3.88
N ALA A 71 -10.00 11.87 3.11
CA ALA A 71 -10.12 12.02 1.66
C ALA A 71 -11.56 11.80 1.18
N ASP A 72 -11.96 12.50 0.13
CA ASP A 72 -13.29 12.35 -0.46
C ASP A 72 -13.48 10.98 -1.15
N PHE A 73 -12.39 10.40 -1.66
CA PHE A 73 -12.40 9.15 -2.41
C PHE A 73 -11.25 8.23 -2.01
N TYR A 74 -11.56 6.95 -1.85
CA TYR A 74 -10.58 5.88 -1.65
C TYR A 74 -10.74 4.87 -2.78
N VAL A 75 -9.65 4.62 -3.50
CA VAL A 75 -9.64 3.70 -4.65
C VAL A 75 -8.61 2.61 -4.41
N LYS A 76 -9.06 1.36 -4.48
CA LYS A 76 -8.20 0.18 -4.52
C LYS A 76 -8.19 -0.36 -5.94
N VAL A 77 -7.00 -0.48 -6.54
CA VAL A 77 -6.77 -1.12 -7.84
C VAL A 77 -5.69 -2.19 -7.70
N ASP A 78 -5.71 -3.17 -8.58
CA ASP A 78 -4.67 -4.20 -8.67
C ASP A 78 -3.41 -3.63 -9.37
N ASP A 79 -2.28 -4.33 -9.27
CA ASP A 79 -0.97 -3.87 -9.72
C ASP A 79 -0.73 -3.98 -11.24
N ASP A 80 -1.59 -4.70 -11.95
CA ASP A 80 -1.51 -4.94 -13.39
C ASP A 80 -2.43 -4.03 -14.23
N VAL A 81 -2.99 -2.98 -13.64
CA VAL A 81 -3.85 -2.01 -14.33
C VAL A 81 -3.17 -0.67 -14.60
N HIS A 82 -3.52 -0.04 -15.73
CA HIS A 82 -3.08 1.32 -16.04
C HIS A 82 -4.09 2.36 -15.52
N VAL A 83 -3.62 3.33 -14.76
CA VAL A 83 -4.44 4.44 -14.24
C VAL A 83 -3.97 5.76 -14.85
N ASN A 84 -4.91 6.54 -15.38
CA ASN A 84 -4.65 7.88 -15.92
C ASN A 84 -4.95 8.94 -14.85
N LEU A 85 -3.91 9.62 -14.34
CA LEU A 85 -3.94 10.51 -13.16
C LEU A 85 -3.56 11.96 -13.48
#